data_AF-A0A391PVM8-F1
#
_entry.id   AF-A0A391PVM8-F1
#
_cell.length_a   1.000
_cell.length_b   1.000
_cell.length_c   1.000
_cell.angle_alpha   90.00
_cell.angle_beta   90.00
_cell.angle_gamma   90.00
#
_symmetry.space_group_name_H-M   'P 1'
#
loop_
_entity.id
_entity.type
_entity.pdbx_description
1 polymer ?
#
loop_
_entity_poly.entity_id
_entity_poly.type
_entity_poly.pdbx_seq_one_letter_code
_entity_poly.pdbx_strand_id
1 'polypeptide(L)'
;MLAVTVPILILIAVNKADNSSAPPQQEASADCRQVDQAVRHWAQALPAIQFGLTRSADAATIIRDSTTAAAAVRNDSATITDMSLHDKVTALADKLDTVSRGKPSTPPDWRPDQTYMDGYASMTPLVHQLKVACPNVGDDPAPAGVPAPPTN
;
A
#
# COMPACT_ATOMS: atom_id res chain seq x y z
N MET A 1 -61.96 7.46 -6.05
CA MET A 1 -60.66 7.26 -5.38
C MET A 1 -59.73 8.37 -5.84
N LEU A 2 -59.34 9.25 -4.92
CA LEU A 2 -58.45 10.39 -5.16
C LEU A 2 -56.99 9.91 -5.09
N ALA A 3 -56.23 10.03 -6.17
CA ALA A 3 -54.79 9.85 -6.15
C ALA A 3 -54.14 11.23 -5.97
N VAL A 4 -53.60 11.49 -4.78
CA VAL A 4 -52.82 12.69 -4.49
C VAL A 4 -51.36 12.37 -4.81
N THR A 5 -50.87 12.87 -5.94
CA THR A 5 -49.44 12.87 -6.26
C THR A 5 -48.77 14.04 -5.55
N VAL A 6 -47.93 13.74 -4.56
CA VAL A 6 -47.10 14.72 -3.86
C VAL A 6 -45.85 15.00 -4.71
N PRO A 7 -45.56 16.26 -5.11
CA PRO A 7 -44.32 16.58 -5.79
C PRO A 7 -43.17 16.63 -4.77
N ILE A 8 -42.17 15.76 -4.93
CA ILE A 8 -40.91 15.82 -4.21
C ILE A 8 -40.08 16.96 -4.80
N LEU A 9 -39.95 18.07 -4.05
CA LEU A 9 -39.04 19.16 -4.37
C LEU A 9 -37.60 18.72 -4.10
N ILE A 10 -36.84 18.44 -5.16
CA ILE A 10 -35.38 18.27 -5.09
C ILE A 10 -34.77 19.68 -5.10
N LEU A 11 -34.26 20.11 -3.95
CA LEU A 11 -33.48 21.35 -3.82
C LEU A 11 -32.12 21.15 -4.48
N ILE A 12 -31.99 21.59 -5.74
CA ILE A 12 -30.69 21.69 -6.41
C ILE A 12 -30.06 23.02 -5.97
N ALA A 13 -29.14 22.95 -5.01
CA ALA A 13 -28.26 24.07 -4.72
C ALA A 13 -27.22 24.18 -5.85
N VAL A 14 -27.47 25.06 -6.81
CA VAL A 14 -26.49 25.43 -7.84
C VAL A 14 -25.53 26.45 -7.22
N ASN A 15 -24.38 25.99 -6.73
CA ASN A 15 -23.27 26.88 -6.44
C ASN A 15 -22.59 27.30 -7.75
N LYS A 16 -22.49 28.62 -7.92
CA LYS A 16 -21.98 29.33 -9.08
C LYS A 16 -20.44 29.31 -9.09
N ALA A 17 -19.89 28.87 -10.22
CA ALA A 17 -18.59 29.21 -10.82
C ALA A 17 -17.32 28.98 -9.98
N ASP A 18 -16.55 27.95 -10.34
CA ASP A 18 -15.21 28.13 -10.92
C ASP A 18 -14.86 26.91 -11.78
N ASN A 19 -14.42 27.17 -13.02
CA ASN A 19 -14.02 26.17 -14.00
C ASN A 19 -12.66 25.58 -13.65
N SER A 20 -12.63 24.65 -12.69
CA SER A 20 -11.57 23.67 -12.56
C SER A 20 -12.22 22.32 -12.34
N SER A 21 -12.54 21.63 -13.44
CA SER A 21 -12.93 20.22 -13.43
C SER A 21 -11.72 19.34 -13.08
N ALA A 22 -11.15 19.52 -11.90
CA ALA A 22 -10.53 18.39 -11.24
C ALA A 22 -11.69 17.49 -10.78
N PRO A 23 -11.68 16.18 -11.11
CA PRO A 23 -12.63 15.27 -10.49
C PRO A 23 -12.58 15.50 -8.97
N PRO A 24 -13.71 15.51 -8.24
CA PRO A 24 -13.65 15.58 -6.80
C PRO A 24 -12.72 14.46 -6.34
N GLN A 25 -11.59 14.83 -5.71
CA GLN A 25 -10.72 13.86 -5.08
C GLN A 25 -11.58 13.16 -4.05
N GLN A 26 -12.04 11.96 -4.39
CA GLN A 26 -12.88 11.17 -3.52
C GLN A 26 -12.01 10.86 -2.31
N GLU A 27 -12.34 11.48 -1.17
CA GLU A 27 -11.59 11.28 0.07
C GLU A 27 -11.46 9.78 0.30
N ALA A 28 -10.22 9.31 0.43
CA ALA A 28 -9.96 7.90 0.66
C ALA A 28 -10.66 7.49 1.96
N SER A 29 -11.39 6.37 1.94
CA SER A 29 -12.00 5.80 3.14
C SER A 29 -10.93 5.56 4.21
N ALA A 30 -11.33 5.50 5.48
CA ALA A 30 -10.39 5.23 6.58
C ALA A 30 -9.59 3.93 6.33
N ASP A 31 -10.26 2.87 5.86
CA ASP A 31 -9.63 1.61 5.49
C ASP A 31 -8.64 1.78 4.33
N CYS A 32 -8.97 2.56 3.29
CA CYS A 32 -8.05 2.78 2.19
C CYS A 32 -6.82 3.62 2.60
N ARG A 33 -6.92 4.48 3.61
CA ARG A 33 -5.75 5.16 4.18
C ARG A 33 -4.82 4.18 4.92
N GLN A 34 -5.38 3.18 5.59
CA GLN A 34 -4.59 2.12 6.24
C GLN A 34 -3.94 1.20 5.21
N VAL A 35 -4.68 0.82 4.16
CA VAL A 35 -4.11 0.07 3.02
C VAL A 35 -2.94 0.83 2.38
N ASP A 36 -3.08 2.14 2.22
CA ASP A 36 -2.03 2.99 1.67
C ASP A 36 -0.78 3.05 2.57
N GLN A 37 -0.96 3.12 3.89
CA GLN A 37 0.14 2.98 4.86
C GLN A 37 0.84 1.62 4.76
N ALA A 38 0.08 0.54 4.68
CA ALA A 38 0.63 -0.81 4.52
C ALA A 38 1.44 -0.96 3.22
N VAL A 39 0.92 -0.45 2.11
CA VAL A 39 1.63 -0.48 0.82
C VAL A 39 2.90 0.37 0.87
N ARG A 40 2.92 1.51 1.58
CA ARG A 40 4.15 2.27 1.81
C ARG A 40 5.18 1.49 2.63
N HIS A 41 4.79 0.85 3.72
CA HIS A 41 5.70 0.04 4.53
C HIS A 41 6.30 -1.12 3.72
N TRP A 42 5.48 -1.78 2.89
CA TRP A 42 5.97 -2.77 1.92
C TRP A 42 6.95 -2.16 0.91
N ALA A 43 6.61 -1.03 0.31
CA ALA A 43 7.43 -0.36 -0.71
C ALA A 43 8.80 0.07 -0.16
N GLN A 44 8.88 0.45 1.12
CA GLN A 44 10.13 0.79 1.80
C GLN A 44 11.08 -0.41 1.92
N ALA A 45 10.57 -1.62 2.15
CA ALA A 45 11.38 -2.84 2.23
C ALA A 45 11.75 -3.40 0.84
N LEU A 46 11.00 -3.06 -0.20
CA LEU A 46 11.14 -3.64 -1.53
C LEU A 46 12.56 -3.53 -2.12
N PRO A 47 13.29 -2.40 -2.01
CA PRO A 47 14.66 -2.32 -2.52
C PRO A 47 15.60 -3.35 -1.91
N ALA A 48 15.57 -3.52 -0.58
CA ALA A 48 16.39 -4.53 0.11
C ALA A 48 16.03 -5.94 -0.38
N ILE A 49 14.73 -6.23 -0.51
CA ILE A 49 14.25 -7.53 -1.00
C ILE A 49 14.70 -7.78 -2.44
N GLN A 50 14.65 -6.77 -3.31
CA GLN A 50 15.15 -6.90 -4.68
C GLN A 50 16.68 -7.11 -4.73
N PHE A 51 17.44 -6.46 -3.84
CA PHE A 51 18.87 -6.75 -3.69
C PHE A 51 19.14 -8.20 -3.25
N GLY A 52 18.20 -8.82 -2.52
CA GLY A 52 18.25 -10.23 -2.16
C GLY A 52 18.23 -11.20 -3.35
N LEU A 53 17.89 -10.74 -4.55
CA LEU A 53 17.98 -11.51 -5.79
C LEU A 53 19.38 -11.46 -6.44
N THR A 54 20.28 -10.64 -5.89
CA THR A 54 21.61 -10.39 -6.45
C THR A 54 22.71 -11.07 -5.65
N ARG A 55 23.91 -11.17 -6.22
CA ARG A 55 25.10 -11.71 -5.53
C ARG A 55 25.70 -10.76 -4.47
N SER A 56 25.07 -9.62 -4.22
CA SER A 56 25.52 -8.62 -3.25
C SER A 56 24.54 -8.46 -2.09
N ALA A 57 23.66 -9.45 -1.89
CA ALA A 57 22.66 -9.43 -0.84
C ALA A 57 23.29 -9.40 0.56
N ASP A 58 22.98 -8.35 1.33
CA ASP A 58 23.17 -8.35 2.78
C ASP A 58 21.96 -9.03 3.43
N ALA A 59 22.10 -10.32 3.75
CA ALA A 59 21.04 -11.11 4.34
C ALA A 59 20.53 -10.52 5.67
N ALA A 60 21.41 -9.94 6.50
CA ALA A 60 21.00 -9.40 7.79
C ALA A 60 20.11 -8.16 7.61
N THR A 61 20.48 -7.28 6.67
CA THR A 61 19.66 -6.12 6.29
C THR A 61 18.31 -6.53 5.73
N ILE A 62 18.28 -7.51 4.82
CA ILE A 62 17.04 -8.00 4.21
C ILE A 62 16.10 -8.58 5.26
N ILE A 63 16.61 -9.42 6.16
CA ILE A 63 15.83 -10.04 7.24
C ILE A 63 15.25 -8.97 8.16
N ARG A 64 16.08 -8.02 8.61
CA ARG A 64 15.65 -6.92 9.47
C ARG A 64 14.55 -6.09 8.80
N ASP A 65 14.79 -5.60 7.59
CA ASP A 65 13.88 -4.67 6.91
C ASP A 65 12.56 -5.36 6.56
N SER A 66 12.60 -6.63 6.13
CA SER A 66 11.39 -7.42 5.86
C SER A 66 10.59 -7.70 7.14
N THR A 67 11.28 -7.98 8.26
CA THR A 67 10.61 -8.19 9.57
C THR A 67 9.95 -6.91 10.07
N THR A 68 10.65 -5.78 9.98
CA THR A 68 10.11 -4.47 10.35
C THR A 68 8.88 -4.12 9.50
N ALA A 69 8.96 -4.29 8.18
CA ALA A 69 7.83 -4.06 7.29
C ALA A 69 6.65 -5.01 7.58
N ALA A 70 6.91 -6.30 7.83
CA ALA A 70 5.85 -7.25 8.19
C ALA A 70 5.11 -6.82 9.46
N ALA A 71 5.83 -6.40 10.50
CA ALA A 71 5.21 -5.91 11.74
C ALA A 71 4.40 -4.63 11.51
N ALA A 72 4.92 -3.68 10.74
CA ALA A 72 4.22 -2.44 10.42
C ALA A 72 2.94 -2.69 9.61
N VAL A 73 3.02 -3.52 8.58
CA VAL A 73 1.85 -3.91 7.76
C VAL A 73 0.77 -4.65 8.58
N ARG A 74 1.16 -5.50 9.54
CA ARG A 74 0.21 -6.13 10.48
C ARG A 74 -0.46 -5.12 11.40
N ASN A 75 0.28 -4.11 11.84
CA ASN A 75 -0.29 -3.05 12.66
C ASN A 75 -1.30 -2.23 11.88
N ASP A 76 -1.01 -1.91 10.62
CA ASP A 76 -1.95 -1.18 9.74
C ASP A 76 -3.22 -2.01 9.50
N SER A 77 -3.10 -3.34 9.33
CA SER A 77 -4.27 -4.20 9.14
C SER A 77 -5.20 -4.24 10.35
N ALA A 78 -4.68 -4.12 11.57
CA ALA A 78 -5.45 -4.27 12.81
C ALA A 78 -6.61 -3.26 12.97
N THR A 79 -6.59 -2.15 12.23
CA THR A 79 -7.63 -1.11 12.29
C THR A 79 -8.56 -1.10 11.08
N ILE A 80 -8.32 -1.97 10.09
CA ILE A 80 -9.14 -2.07 8.88
C ILE A 80 -10.45 -2.77 9.22
N THR A 81 -11.58 -2.13 8.89
CA THR A 81 -12.92 -2.68 9.17
C THR A 81 -13.48 -3.55 8.05
N ASP A 82 -13.14 -3.25 6.79
CA ASP A 82 -13.42 -4.11 5.66
C ASP A 82 -12.59 -5.40 5.73
N MET A 83 -13.27 -6.52 5.98
CA MET A 83 -12.59 -7.80 6.15
C MET A 83 -11.82 -8.27 4.90
N SER A 84 -12.27 -7.90 3.69
CA SER A 84 -11.55 -8.28 2.47
C SER A 84 -10.23 -7.51 2.34
N LEU A 85 -10.23 -6.22 2.69
CA LEU A 85 -9.02 -5.41 2.75
C LEU A 85 -8.11 -5.88 3.89
N HIS A 86 -8.66 -6.14 5.07
CA HIS A 86 -7.93 -6.68 6.21
C HIS A 86 -7.15 -7.94 5.80
N ASP A 87 -7.83 -8.93 5.23
CA ASP A 87 -7.23 -10.21 4.84
C ASP A 87 -6.12 -10.04 3.80
N LYS A 88 -6.27 -9.12 2.85
CA LYS A 88 -5.23 -8.82 1.85
C LYS A 88 -4.02 -8.14 2.46
N VAL A 89 -4.21 -7.20 3.38
CA VAL A 89 -3.11 -6.52 4.08
C VAL A 89 -2.40 -7.50 5.01
N THR A 90 -3.12 -8.34 5.75
CA THR A 90 -2.53 -9.42 6.55
C THR A 90 -1.72 -10.39 5.67
N ALA A 91 -2.26 -10.79 4.52
CA ALA A 91 -1.54 -11.65 3.57
C ALA A 91 -0.26 -10.99 3.06
N LEU A 92 -0.25 -9.68 2.81
CA LEU A 92 0.96 -8.93 2.42
C LEU A 92 2.02 -9.00 3.53
N ALA A 93 1.61 -8.80 4.78
CA ALA A 93 2.47 -8.94 5.95
C ALA A 93 3.05 -10.36 6.07
N ASP A 94 2.25 -11.39 5.85
CA ASP A 94 2.69 -12.78 5.89
C ASP A 94 3.71 -13.11 4.79
N LYS A 95 3.60 -12.47 3.63
CA LYS A 95 4.61 -12.61 2.56
C LYS A 95 5.92 -11.90 2.89
N LEU A 96 5.89 -10.71 3.49
CA LEU A 96 7.09 -10.04 4.02
C LEU A 96 7.79 -10.91 5.08
N ASP A 97 7.01 -11.50 5.98
CA ASP A 97 7.48 -12.42 7.01
C ASP A 97 7.98 -13.76 6.44
N THR A 98 7.45 -14.18 5.28
CA THR A 98 8.00 -15.33 4.54
C THR A 98 9.36 -14.99 3.93
N VAL A 99 9.51 -13.79 3.36
CA VAL A 99 10.81 -13.30 2.87
C VAL A 99 11.85 -13.23 3.99
N SER A 100 11.49 -12.74 5.18
CA SER A 100 12.43 -12.63 6.30
C SER A 100 12.93 -13.99 6.83
N ARG A 101 12.18 -15.07 6.59
CA ARG A 101 12.59 -16.44 6.93
C ARG A 101 13.34 -17.15 5.80
N GLY A 102 13.27 -16.64 4.58
CA GLY A 102 13.95 -17.19 3.41
C GLY A 102 15.42 -16.82 3.38
N LYS A 103 16.17 -17.54 2.53
CA LYS A 103 17.57 -17.21 2.24
C LYS A 103 17.63 -16.39 0.96
N PRO A 104 18.13 -15.14 1.01
CA PRO A 104 18.44 -14.40 -0.21
C PRO A 104 19.63 -15.03 -0.93
N SER A 105 19.96 -14.54 -2.11
CA SER A 105 21.11 -14.96 -2.92
C SER A 105 22.44 -14.69 -2.21
N THR A 106 22.88 -15.65 -1.41
CA THR A 106 24.16 -15.64 -0.68
C THR A 106 25.03 -16.84 -1.07
N PRO A 107 26.35 -16.81 -0.78
CA PRO A 107 27.21 -17.97 -0.99
C PRO A 107 26.71 -19.22 -0.22
N PRO A 108 26.93 -20.43 -0.75
CA PRO A 108 27.67 -20.75 -1.98
C PRO A 108 26.80 -20.77 -3.25
N ASP A 109 25.48 -20.90 -3.11
CA ASP A 109 24.59 -21.23 -4.23
C ASP A 109 24.22 -20.02 -5.10
N TRP A 110 24.41 -18.80 -4.57
CA TRP A 110 24.16 -17.53 -5.28
C TRP A 110 22.76 -17.46 -5.91
N ARG A 111 21.79 -18.06 -5.23
CA ARG A 111 20.38 -18.10 -5.61
C ARG A 111 19.54 -17.99 -4.34
N PRO A 112 18.44 -17.23 -4.36
CA PRO A 112 17.50 -17.25 -3.26
C PRO A 112 16.85 -18.63 -3.15
N ASP A 113 16.49 -19.02 -1.93
CA ASP A 113 15.75 -20.26 -1.73
C ASP A 113 14.26 -20.11 -2.09
N GLN A 114 13.55 -21.24 -2.09
CA GLN A 114 12.12 -21.26 -2.44
C GLN A 114 11.29 -20.41 -1.49
N THR A 115 11.58 -20.44 -0.18
CA THR A 115 10.89 -19.64 0.82
C THR A 115 10.99 -18.15 0.50
N TYR A 116 12.19 -17.68 0.17
CA TYR A 116 12.43 -16.30 -0.23
C TYR A 116 11.61 -15.92 -1.48
N MET A 117 11.67 -16.78 -2.50
CA MET A 117 10.98 -16.55 -3.77
C MET A 117 9.44 -16.59 -3.63
N ASP A 118 8.91 -17.49 -2.80
CA ASP A 118 7.47 -17.60 -2.54
C ASP A 118 6.92 -16.36 -1.83
N GLY A 119 7.70 -15.81 -0.89
CA GLY A 119 7.41 -14.52 -0.28
C GLY A 119 7.43 -13.40 -1.32
N TYR A 120 8.54 -13.26 -2.05
CA TYR A 120 8.76 -12.20 -3.03
C TYR A 120 7.72 -12.17 -4.16
N ALA A 121 7.52 -13.29 -4.85
CA ALA A 121 6.66 -13.37 -6.03
C ALA A 121 5.19 -13.12 -5.72
N SER A 122 4.76 -13.40 -4.48
CA SER A 122 3.37 -13.26 -4.06
C SER A 122 2.97 -11.81 -3.70
N MET A 123 3.93 -10.93 -3.40
CA MET A 123 3.59 -9.58 -2.90
C MET A 123 3.02 -8.67 -4.00
N THR A 124 3.57 -8.70 -5.21
CA THR A 124 3.12 -7.82 -6.30
C THR A 124 1.64 -8.05 -6.68
N PRO A 125 1.16 -9.29 -6.85
CA PRO A 125 -0.27 -9.55 -7.04
C PRO A 125 -1.17 -9.05 -5.90
N LEU A 126 -0.71 -9.15 -4.65
CA LEU A 126 -1.47 -8.67 -3.49
C LEU A 126 -1.59 -7.14 -3.50
N VAL A 127 -0.48 -6.43 -3.74
CA VAL A 127 -0.47 -4.97 -3.84
C VAL A 127 -1.34 -4.50 -5.01
N HIS A 128 -1.33 -5.21 -6.14
CA HIS A 128 -2.22 -4.92 -7.25
C HIS A 128 -3.69 -5.04 -6.85
N GLN A 129 -4.09 -6.10 -6.15
CA GLN A 129 -5.46 -6.25 -5.64
C GLN A 129 -5.85 -5.14 -4.67
N LEU A 130 -4.94 -4.74 -3.79
CA LEU A 130 -5.14 -3.61 -2.88
C LEU A 130 -5.34 -2.29 -3.64
N LYS A 131 -4.55 -2.03 -4.69
CA LYS A 131 -4.71 -0.84 -5.54
C LYS A 131 -6.02 -0.85 -6.33
N VAL A 132 -6.48 -2.02 -6.80
CA VAL A 132 -7.80 -2.14 -7.44
C VAL A 132 -8.94 -1.80 -6.46
N ALA A 133 -8.82 -2.25 -5.21
CA ALA A 133 -9.83 -1.97 -4.18
C ALA A 133 -9.76 -0.53 -3.63
N CYS A 134 -8.56 0.05 -3.59
CA CYS A 134 -8.28 1.41 -3.12
C CYS A 134 -7.48 2.17 -4.19
N PRO A 135 -8.15 2.80 -5.19
CA PRO A 135 -7.50 3.33 -6.40
C PRO A 135 -6.42 4.39 -6.17
N ASN A 136 -6.50 5.14 -5.06
CA ASN A 136 -5.58 6.24 -4.74
C ASN A 136 -4.34 5.80 -3.94
N VAL A 137 -4.19 4.49 -3.66
CA VAL A 137 -3.04 3.96 -2.93
C VAL A 137 -1.75 4.16 -3.71
N GLY A 138 -0.74 4.73 -3.05
CA GLY A 138 0.57 5.00 -3.61
C GLY A 138 0.63 6.19 -4.59
N ASP A 139 -0.44 6.99 -4.69
CA ASP A 139 -0.52 8.16 -5.58
C ASP A 139 -0.40 9.49 -4.81
N ASP A 140 -0.05 9.47 -3.52
CA ASP A 140 0.24 10.68 -2.75
C ASP A 140 1.44 11.44 -3.34
N PRO A 141 1.34 12.77 -3.50
CA PRO A 141 2.49 13.57 -3.90
C PRO A 141 3.61 13.40 -2.87
N ALA A 142 4.84 13.21 -3.34
CA ALA A 142 6.02 13.18 -2.48
C ALA A 142 5.99 14.40 -1.52
N PRO A 143 6.33 14.23 -0.23
CA PRO A 143 6.35 15.35 0.70
C PRO A 143 7.18 16.48 0.08
N ALA A 144 6.62 17.69 0.04
CA ALA A 144 7.30 18.85 -0.51
C ALA A 144 8.71 18.89 0.08
N GLY A 145 9.72 18.78 -0.79
CA GLY A 145 11.11 18.66 -0.38
C GLY A 145 11.49 19.78 0.60
N VAL A 146 12.47 19.46 1.46
CA VAL A 146 13.04 20.38 2.46
C VAL A 146 13.21 21.78 1.82
N PRO A 147 12.72 22.86 2.45
CA PRO A 147 12.84 24.20 1.88
C PRO A 147 14.28 24.48 1.50
N ALA A 148 14.51 24.92 0.25
CA ALA A 148 15.83 25.32 -0.19
C ALA A 148 16.38 26.39 0.77
N PRO A 149 17.65 26.28 1.22
CA PRO A 149 18.22 27.28 2.12
C PRO A 149 18.20 28.66 1.45
N PRO A 150 17.99 29.73 2.22
CA PRO A 150 17.93 31.08 1.67
C PRO A 150 19.23 31.43 0.95
N THR A 151 19.12 31.85 -0.31
CA THR A 151 20.23 32.44 -1.04
C THR A 151 20.45 33.87 -0.53
N ASN A 152 21.59 34.11 0.12
CA ASN A 152 22.13 35.46 0.31
C ASN A 152 22.91 35.89 -0.93
#